data_AF-A0A1A8QGA8-F1
#
_entry.id   AF-A0A1A8QGA8-F1
#
_cell.length_a   1.000
_cell.length_b   1.000
_cell.length_c   1.000
_cell.angle_alpha   90.00
_cell.angle_beta   90.00
_cell.angle_gamma   90.00
#
_symmetry.space_group_name_H-M   'P 1'
#
loop_
_entity.id
_entity.type
_entity.pdbx_description
1 polymer ?
#
loop_
_entity_poly.entity_id
_entity_poly.type
_entity_poly.pdbx_seq_one_letter_code
_entity_poly.pdbx_strand_id
1 'polypeptide(L)'
;GDRTEESVLLIQDFQAEDLSRELNCSVRNSLGFMTRRAQLEKEVSLPSVELGCGLGVILVLMLLLFVVYHVFWLELLLIYRSWFGTD
;
A
#
# COMPACT_ATOMS: atom_id res chain seq x y z
N GLY A 1 -10.67 13.23 50.36
CA GLY A 1 -11.20 12.15 49.51
C GLY A 1 -10.68 12.36 48.12
N ASP A 2 -10.35 11.27 47.43
CA ASP A 2 -9.83 11.32 46.06
C ASP A 2 -10.88 11.90 45.09
N ARG A 3 -10.43 12.70 44.13
CA ARG A 3 -11.27 13.34 43.10
C ARG A 3 -10.71 12.96 41.73
N THR A 4 -11.58 12.54 40.83
CA THR A 4 -11.26 12.26 39.44
C THR A 4 -11.73 13.43 38.59
N GLU A 5 -10.82 14.00 37.81
CA GLU A 5 -11.09 15.08 36.85
C GLU A 5 -10.87 14.53 35.44
N GLU A 6 -11.80 14.81 34.53
CA GLU A 6 -11.73 14.42 33.13
C GLU A 6 -11.58 15.67 32.26
N SER A 7 -10.65 15.63 31.30
CA SER A 7 -10.43 16.69 30.33
C SER A 7 -10.25 16.07 28.95
N VAL A 8 -11.09 16.49 28.01
CA VAL A 8 -11.11 15.98 26.63
C VAL A 8 -10.62 17.08 25.70
N LEU A 9 -9.58 16.78 24.92
CA LEU A 9 -9.09 17.67 23.86
C LEU A 9 -9.78 17.32 22.54
N LEU A 10 -10.62 18.23 22.04
CA LEU A 10 -11.27 18.12 20.74
C LEU A 10 -10.53 18.97 19.70
N ILE A 11 -9.98 18.32 18.68
CA ILE A 11 -9.30 19.01 17.57
C ILE A 11 -10.30 19.14 16.43
N GLN A 12 -10.73 20.36 16.14
CA GLN A 12 -11.59 20.68 14.99
C GLN A 12 -10.70 20.92 13.77
N ASP A 13 -11.15 20.53 12.58
CA ASP A 13 -10.45 20.74 11.30
C ASP A 13 -8.97 20.28 11.30
N PHE A 14 -8.74 18.99 11.55
CA PHE A 14 -7.40 18.39 11.63
C PHE A 14 -6.52 18.69 10.40
N GLN A 15 -5.37 19.33 10.62
CA GLN A 15 -4.37 19.62 9.58
C GLN A 15 -3.17 18.66 9.62
N ALA A 16 -2.39 18.61 8.54
CA ALA A 16 -1.18 17.77 8.49
C ALA A 16 -0.14 18.20 9.54
N GLU A 17 -0.08 19.50 9.87
CA GLU A 17 0.77 20.04 10.91
C GLU A 17 0.43 19.50 12.30
N ASP A 18 -0.85 19.20 12.57
CA ASP A 18 -1.30 18.66 13.86
C ASP A 18 -0.84 17.22 14.09
N LEU A 19 -0.57 16.47 13.02
CA LEU A 19 0.04 15.13 13.12
C LEU A 19 1.43 15.17 13.76
N SER A 20 2.18 16.25 13.55
CA SER A 20 3.54 16.42 14.07
C SER A 20 3.58 16.99 15.49
N ARG A 21 2.44 17.39 16.05
CA ARG A 21 2.38 18.01 17.38
C ARG A 21 2.39 16.96 18.48
N GLU A 22 3.14 17.24 19.54
CA GLU A 22 3.05 16.45 20.77
C GLU A 22 1.78 16.81 21.54
N LEU A 23 0.86 15.85 21.66
CA LEU A 23 -0.34 16.00 22.49
C LEU A 23 -0.05 15.50 23.90
N ASN A 24 -0.03 16.42 24.87
CA ASN A 24 0.30 16.10 26.25
C ASN A 24 -0.91 16.31 27.17
N CYS A 25 -1.26 15.29 27.95
CA CYS A 25 -2.23 15.40 29.03
C CYS A 25 -1.47 15.48 30.36
N SER A 26 -1.63 16.60 31.07
CA SER A 26 -0.91 16.88 32.30
C SER A 26 -1.84 17.20 33.46
N VAL A 27 -1.50 16.68 34.64
CA VAL A 27 -2.29 16.81 35.87
C VAL A 27 -1.39 17.34 36.97
N ARG A 28 -1.89 18.31 37.74
CA ARG A 28 -1.19 18.89 38.90
C ARG A 28 -2.10 18.86 40.12
N ASN A 29 -1.60 18.32 41.22
CA ASN A 29 -2.26 18.37 42.52
C ASN A 29 -1.24 18.65 43.65
N SER A 30 -1.67 18.57 44.90
CA SER A 30 -0.80 18.74 46.07
C SER A 30 0.26 17.65 46.23
N LEU A 31 0.10 16.50 45.57
CA LEU A 31 1.05 15.36 45.59
C LEU A 31 2.11 15.47 44.50
N GLY A 32 1.90 16.30 43.47
CA GLY A 32 2.89 16.54 42.43
C GLY A 32 2.30 16.84 41.06
N PHE A 33 3.13 16.60 40.04
CA PHE A 33 2.80 16.83 38.63
C PHE A 33 3.08 15.56 37.82
N MET A 34 2.12 15.16 37.01
CA MET A 34 2.23 14.00 36.11
C MET A 34 1.83 14.43 34.70
N THR A 35 2.56 13.94 33.69
CA THR A 35 2.26 14.20 32.28
C THR A 35 2.35 12.90 31.47
N ARG A 36 1.46 12.74 30.49
CA ARG A 36 1.47 11.65 29.51
C ARG A 36 1.35 12.21 28.10
N ARG A 37 2.08 11.59 27.17
CA ARG A 37 2.12 11.99 25.76
C ARG A 37 1.26 11.04 24.92
N ALA A 38 0.56 11.59 23.94
CA ALA A 38 -0.12 10.88 22.88
C ALA A 38 0.54 11.26 21.54
N GLN A 39 0.95 10.25 20.78
CA GLN A 39 1.49 10.41 19.44
C GLN A 39 0.43 10.01 18.44
N LEU A 40 0.19 10.87 17.45
CA LEU A 40 -0.72 10.61 16.35
C LEU A 40 0.10 10.03 15.20
N GLU A 41 -0.41 8.96 14.59
CA GLU A 41 0.19 8.40 13.38
C GLU A 41 -0.87 8.35 12.29
N LYS A 42 -0.45 8.65 11.05
CA LYS A 42 -1.35 8.59 9.91
C LYS A 42 -1.50 7.14 9.51
N GLU A 43 -2.73 6.65 9.59
CA GLU A 43 -3.15 5.41 8.94
C GLU A 43 -2.87 5.53 7.43
N VAL A 44 -1.78 4.91 6.98
CA VAL A 44 -1.48 4.79 5.54
C VAL A 44 -2.19 3.55 5.02
N SER A 45 -3.30 3.76 4.30
CA SER A 45 -3.88 2.70 3.49
C SER A 45 -2.83 2.30 2.45
N LEU A 46 -2.26 1.09 2.58
CA LEU A 46 -1.31 0.55 1.62
C LEU A 46 -1.93 0.66 0.21
N PRO A 47 -1.23 1.25 -0.77
CA PRO A 47 -1.72 1.36 -2.15
C PRO A 47 -1.57 0.00 -2.85
N SER A 48 -2.32 -1.00 -2.38
CA SER A 48 -2.36 -2.36 -2.96
C SER A 48 -2.78 -2.33 -4.44
N VAL A 49 -3.56 -1.32 -4.82
CA VAL A 49 -4.01 -1.07 -6.20
C VAL A 49 -2.85 -0.72 -7.14
N GLU A 50 -1.87 0.05 -6.69
CA GLU A 50 -0.76 0.50 -7.54
C GLU A 50 0.23 -0.65 -7.83
N LEU A 51 0.46 -1.52 -6.83
CA LEU A 51 1.26 -2.74 -6.98
C LEU A 51 0.56 -3.80 -7.85
N GLY A 52 -0.78 -3.88 -7.82
CA GLY A 52 -1.53 -4.85 -8.62
C GLY A 52 -1.53 -4.54 -10.13
N CYS A 53 -1.50 -3.26 -10.51
CA CYS A 53 -1.55 -2.85 -11.91
C CYS A 53 -0.28 -3.23 -12.69
N GLY A 54 0.90 -3.07 -12.08
CA GLY A 54 2.18 -3.43 -12.70
C GLY A 54 2.29 -4.93 -13.01
N LEU A 55 1.81 -5.79 -12.11
CA LEU A 55 1.84 -7.24 -12.29
C LEU A 55 0.89 -7.71 -13.40
N GLY A 56 -0.29 -7.11 -13.51
CA GLY A 56 -1.27 -7.45 -14.56
C GLY A 56 -0.73 -7.22 -15.97
N VAL A 57 -0.03 -6.10 -16.20
CA VAL A 57 0.56 -5.77 -17.51
C VAL A 57 1.62 -6.78 -17.92
N ILE A 58 2.50 -7.17 -16.99
CA ILE A 58 3.56 -8.15 -17.26
C ILE A 58 2.98 -9.52 -17.61
N LEU A 59 1.94 -9.96 -16.90
CA LEU A 59 1.27 -11.23 -17.17
C LEU A 59 0.61 -11.24 -18.56
N VAL A 60 -0.08 -10.17 -18.94
CA VAL A 60 -0.71 -10.05 -20.27
C VAL A 60 0.36 -10.05 -21.37
N LEU A 61 1.46 -9.30 -21.19
CA LEU A 61 2.56 -9.26 -22.15
C LEU A 61 3.20 -10.65 -22.33
N MET A 62 3.44 -11.36 -21.22
CA MET A 62 4.02 -12.70 -21.24
C MET A 62 3.12 -13.69 -22.00
N LEU A 63 1.80 -13.63 -21.78
CA LEU A 63 0.82 -14.46 -22.49
C LEU A 63 0.79 -14.15 -23.99
N LEU A 64 0.81 -12.88 -24.38
CA LEU A 64 0.86 -12.48 -25.79
C LEU A 64 2.12 -13.00 -26.48
N LEU A 65 3.29 -12.84 -25.85
CA LEU A 65 4.56 -13.34 -26.37
C LEU A 65 4.56 -14.87 -26.50
N PHE A 66 3.98 -15.58 -25.52
CA PHE A 66 3.84 -17.03 -25.56
C PHE A 66 3.00 -17.49 -26.75
N VAL A 67 1.84 -16.85 -26.99
CA VAL A 67 0.98 -17.16 -28.13
C VAL A 67 1.69 -16.90 -29.45
N VAL A 68 2.34 -15.74 -29.61
CA VAL A 68 3.09 -15.40 -30.82
C VAL A 68 4.24 -16.39 -31.06
N TYR A 69 4.99 -16.75 -30.02
CA TYR A 69 6.06 -17.73 -30.10
C TYR A 69 5.53 -19.08 -30.60
N HIS A 70 4.45 -19.58 -30.02
CA HIS A 70 3.88 -20.87 -30.41
C HIS A 70 3.31 -20.86 -31.83
N VAL A 71 2.59 -19.81 -32.21
CA VAL A 71 2.07 -19.68 -33.58
C VAL A 71 3.23 -19.64 -34.57
N PHE A 72 4.24 -18.80 -34.31
CA PHE A 72 5.39 -18.70 -35.19
C PHE A 72 6.17 -20.03 -35.28
N TRP A 73 6.31 -20.74 -34.16
CA TRP A 73 6.93 -22.06 -34.12
C TRP A 73 6.15 -23.10 -34.94
N LEU A 74 4.81 -23.10 -34.83
CA LEU A 74 3.95 -23.96 -35.63
C LEU A 74 4.06 -23.65 -37.13
N GLU A 75 4.04 -22.38 -37.51
CA GLU A 75 4.23 -21.95 -38.91
C GLU A 75 5.60 -22.38 -39.45
N LEU A 76 6.68 -22.20 -38.65
CA LEU A 76 8.02 -22.67 -39.01
C LEU A 76 8.08 -24.19 -39.22
N LEU A 77 7.41 -24.96 -38.36
CA LEU A 77 7.30 -26.42 -38.52
C LEU A 77 6.48 -26.82 -39.74
N LEU A 78 5.39 -26.12 -40.04
CA LEU A 78 4.56 -26.36 -41.22
C LEU A 78 5.33 -26.06 -42.51
N ILE A 79 6.04 -24.93 -42.55
CA ILE A 79 6.92 -24.57 -43.67
C ILE A 79 8.03 -25.60 -43.82
N TYR A 80 8.72 -25.94 -42.72
CA TYR A 80 9.78 -26.95 -42.72
C TYR A 80 9.29 -28.30 -43.27
N ARG A 81 8.11 -28.78 -42.81
CA ARG A 81 7.50 -30.01 -43.33
C ARG A 81 7.12 -29.90 -44.80
N SER A 82 6.58 -28.76 -45.24
CA SER A 82 6.23 -28.56 -46.66
C SER A 82 7.47 -28.56 -47.57
N TRP A 83 8.58 -28.02 -47.07
CA TRP A 83 9.81 -27.87 -47.85
C TRP A 83 10.63 -29.17 -47.89
N PHE A 84 10.71 -29.91 -46.78
CA PHE A 84 11.43 -31.19 -46.70
C PHE A 84 10.57 -32.44 -46.96
N GLY A 85 9.24 -32.31 -46.98
CA GLY A 85 8.31 -33.42 -47.26
C GLY A 85 7.96 -33.58 -48.74
N THR A 86 8.55 -32.76 -49.61
CA THR A 86 8.30 -32.75 -51.07
C THR A 86 9.46 -33.38 -51.86
N ASP A 87 10.23 -34.29 -51.25
CA ASP A 87 11.17 -35.20 -51.95
C ASP A 87 10.93 -36.64 -51.51
#